data_AF-A0A4U2Q7J6-F1
#
_entry.id   AF-A0A4U2Q7J6-F1
#
_cell.length_a   1.000
_cell.length_b   1.000
_cell.length_c   1.000
_cell.angle_alpha   90.00
_cell.angle_beta   90.00
_cell.angle_gamma   90.00
#
_symmetry.space_group_name_H-M   'P 1'
#
loop_
_entity.id
_entity.type
_entity.pdbx_description
1 polymer ?
#
loop_
_entity_poly.entity_id
_entity_poly.type
_entity_poly.pdbx_seq_one_letter_code
_entity_poly.pdbx_strand_id
1 'polypeptide(L)'
;MSGTLQVRDHLLNELETGVRTGEALIRKIRPEDWEFRPQDNFRSLLELVHHFVLIPASDLAIMQEKSEGEVGSIENSLSGVEDPEHLASTFRQNFEAYKAYILSLSEDDYLNRSTKAFYMEHGHLQVQ
;
A
#
# COMPACT_ATOMS: atom_id res chain seq x y z
N MET A 1 10.61 -4.24 26.06
CA MET A 1 10.04 -4.29 24.70
C MET A 1 11.06 -5.02 23.83
N SER A 2 10.67 -6.10 23.17
CA SER A 2 11.60 -6.89 22.33
C SER A 2 12.24 -6.02 21.25
N GLY A 3 13.51 -6.31 20.91
CA GLY A 3 14.21 -5.62 19.82
C GLY A 3 13.47 -5.71 18.49
N THR A 4 12.80 -6.84 18.24
CA THR A 4 11.93 -7.05 17.07
C THR A 4 10.83 -6.00 16.97
N LEU A 5 10.10 -5.78 18.06
CA LEU A 5 8.98 -4.83 18.08
C LEU A 5 9.47 -3.38 17.96
N GLN A 6 10.68 -3.07 18.44
CA GLN A 6 11.30 -1.75 18.23
C GLN A 6 11.63 -1.52 16.76
N VAL A 7 12.18 -2.53 16.06
CA VAL A 7 12.45 -2.45 14.62
C VAL A 7 11.15 -2.30 13.82
N ARG A 8 10.13 -3.11 14.13
CA ARG A 8 8.78 -2.98 13.54
C ARG A 8 8.25 -1.56 13.65
N ASP A 9 8.28 -0.99 14.85
CA ASP A 9 7.74 0.35 15.10
C ASP A 9 8.55 1.44 14.38
N HIS A 10 9.87 1.28 14.31
CA HIS A 10 10.72 2.16 13.51
C HIS A 10 10.36 2.09 12.02
N LEU A 11 10.23 0.89 11.44
CA LEU A 11 9.85 0.71 10.03
C LEU A 11 8.48 1.32 9.73
N LEU A 12 7.50 1.13 10.62
CA LEU A 12 6.17 1.74 10.46
C LEU A 12 6.23 3.28 10.47
N ASN A 13 7.10 3.87 11.29
CA ASN A 13 7.29 5.33 11.32
C ASN A 13 7.95 5.87 10.03
N GLU A 14 8.91 5.14 9.47
CA GLU A 14 9.51 5.48 8.18
C GLU A 14 8.49 5.38 7.05
N LEU A 15 7.68 4.32 7.04
CA LEU A 15 6.60 4.12 6.07
C LEU A 15 5.55 5.25 6.17
N GLU A 16 5.17 5.63 7.39
CA GLU A 16 4.27 6.75 7.63
C GLU A 16 4.82 8.08 7.09
N THR A 17 6.14 8.28 7.20
CA THR A 17 6.81 9.45 6.61
C THR A 17 6.73 9.43 5.09
N GLY A 18 6.89 8.26 4.46
CA GLY A 18 6.65 8.06 3.03
C GLY A 18 5.22 8.40 2.62
N VAL A 19 4.22 7.91 3.36
CA VAL A 19 2.79 8.17 3.12
C VAL A 19 2.48 9.66 3.25
N ARG A 20 2.90 10.31 4.34
CA ARG A 20 2.71 11.75 4.55
C ARG A 20 3.33 12.59 3.43
N THR A 21 4.51 12.19 2.95
CA THR A 21 5.18 12.86 1.84
C THR A 21 4.40 12.64 0.54
N GLY A 22 3.96 11.41 0.27
CA GLY A 22 3.14 11.07 -0.88
C GLY A 22 1.83 11.84 -0.93
N GLU A 23 1.10 11.92 0.18
CA GLU A 23 -0.09 12.75 0.33
C GLU A 23 0.17 14.21 -0.03
N ALA A 24 1.28 14.78 0.45
CA ALA A 24 1.64 16.17 0.16
C ALA A 24 2.01 16.38 -1.31
N LEU A 25 2.61 15.39 -1.97
CA LEU A 25 2.94 15.43 -3.40
C LEU A 25 1.67 15.29 -4.25
N ILE A 26 0.78 14.36 -3.93
CA ILE A 26 -0.50 14.16 -4.64
C ILE A 26 -1.30 15.47 -4.66
N ARG A 27 -1.42 16.15 -3.52
CA ARG A 27 -2.12 17.45 -3.41
C ARG A 27 -1.51 18.58 -4.24
N LYS A 28 -0.27 18.43 -4.71
CA LYS A 28 0.41 19.41 -5.55
C LYS A 28 0.26 19.14 -7.04
N ILE A 29 -0.32 18.01 -7.43
CA ILE A 29 -0.53 17.65 -8.83
C ILE A 29 -1.58 18.59 -9.42
N ARG A 30 -1.28 19.14 -10.60
CA ARG A 30 -2.20 20.00 -11.33
C ARG A 30 -3.06 19.15 -12.27
N PRO A 31 -4.30 19.56 -12.57
CA PRO A 31 -5.18 18.80 -13.46
C PRO A 31 -4.54 18.48 -14.82
N GLU A 32 -3.73 19.39 -15.37
CA GLU A 32 -3.05 19.19 -16.66
C GLU A 32 -1.91 18.15 -16.62
N ASP A 33 -1.43 17.77 -15.44
CA ASP A 33 -0.28 16.86 -15.29
C ASP A 33 -0.72 15.38 -15.27
N TRP A 34 -2.00 15.06 -15.13
CA TRP A 34 -2.48 13.67 -14.95
C TRP A 34 -2.15 12.75 -16.13
N GLU A 35 -2.23 13.29 -17.35
CA GLU A 35 -1.91 12.58 -18.60
C GLU A 35 -0.41 12.52 -18.90
N PHE A 36 0.43 13.17 -18.08
CA PHE A 36 1.87 13.17 -18.30
C PHE A 36 2.42 11.74 -18.29
N ARG A 37 3.19 11.41 -19.34
CA ARG A 37 3.92 10.15 -19.49
C ARG A 37 5.40 10.47 -19.75
N PRO A 38 6.35 9.90 -18.98
CA PRO A 38 7.76 10.06 -19.27
C PRO A 38 8.18 9.51 -20.64
N GLN A 39 7.54 8.41 -21.06
CA GLN A 39 7.67 7.75 -22.37
C GLN A 39 6.34 7.06 -22.71
N ASP A 40 6.07 6.80 -23.99
CA ASP A 40 4.77 6.28 -24.45
C ASP A 40 4.37 4.95 -23.79
N ASN A 41 5.34 4.07 -23.48
CA ASN A 41 5.13 2.77 -22.86
C ASN A 41 5.10 2.80 -21.32
N PHE A 42 5.21 3.98 -20.70
CA PHE A 42 5.15 4.13 -19.25
C PHE A 42 3.72 4.43 -18.81
N ARG A 43 3.46 4.15 -17.52
CA ARG A 43 2.23 4.61 -16.86
C ARG A 43 2.13 6.13 -16.93
N SER A 44 0.92 6.65 -17.10
CA SER A 44 0.63 8.06 -16.85
C SER A 44 0.84 8.40 -15.38
N LEU A 45 0.92 9.69 -15.06
CA LEU A 45 0.97 10.15 -13.67
C LEU A 45 -0.25 9.65 -12.88
N LEU A 46 -1.44 9.66 -13.49
CA LEU A 46 -2.66 9.13 -12.86
C LEU A 46 -2.54 7.64 -12.52
N GLU A 47 -2.14 6.81 -13.50
CA GLU A 47 -1.96 5.37 -13.32
C GLU A 47 -0.89 5.07 -12.25
N LEU A 48 0.16 5.89 -12.18
CA LEU A 48 1.20 5.77 -11.16
C LEU A 48 0.67 6.13 -9.76
N VAL A 49 -0.08 7.23 -9.62
CA VAL A 49 -0.66 7.66 -8.35
C VAL A 49 -1.68 6.64 -7.85
N HIS A 50 -2.57 6.13 -8.72
CA HIS A 50 -3.51 5.07 -8.34
C HIS A 50 -2.81 3.85 -7.80
N HIS A 51 -1.79 3.36 -8.51
CA HIS A 51 -0.99 2.24 -8.04
C HIS A 51 -0.36 2.54 -6.68
N PHE A 52 0.30 3.69 -6.54
CA PHE A 52 0.99 4.07 -5.31
C PHE A 52 0.06 4.17 -4.09
N VAL A 53 -1.13 4.77 -4.26
CA VAL A 53 -2.16 4.90 -3.22
C VAL A 53 -2.70 3.54 -2.77
N LEU A 54 -2.73 2.56 -3.68
CA LEU A 54 -3.32 1.24 -3.44
C LEU A 54 -2.33 0.21 -2.90
N ILE A 55 -1.01 0.44 -2.97
CA ILE A 55 0.02 -0.48 -2.45
C ILE A 55 -0.33 -0.98 -1.03
N PRO A 56 -0.60 -0.13 -0.01
CA PRO A 56 -0.84 -0.63 1.34
C PRO A 56 -2.10 -1.52 1.44
N ALA A 57 -3.12 -1.25 0.63
CA ALA A 57 -4.36 -2.03 0.63
C ALA A 57 -4.18 -3.38 -0.09
N SER A 58 -3.51 -3.38 -1.24
CA SER A 58 -3.20 -4.60 -2.00
C SER A 58 -2.27 -5.52 -1.19
N ASP A 59 -1.21 -4.96 -0.60
CA ASP A 59 -0.28 -5.73 0.23
C ASP A 59 -0.99 -6.31 1.46
N LEU A 60 -1.82 -5.51 2.14
CA LEU A 60 -2.63 -6.01 3.25
C LEU A 60 -3.56 -7.15 2.83
N ALA A 61 -4.22 -7.03 1.68
CA ALA A 61 -5.08 -8.08 1.15
C ALA A 61 -4.29 -9.37 0.86
N ILE A 62 -3.11 -9.26 0.26
CA ILE A 62 -2.23 -10.40 0.01
C ILE A 62 -1.77 -11.04 1.33
N MET A 63 -1.39 -10.24 2.32
CA MET A 63 -1.03 -10.71 3.67
C MET A 63 -2.21 -11.38 4.39
N GLN A 64 -3.45 -11.03 4.03
CA GLN A 64 -4.66 -11.66 4.53
C GLN A 64 -5.13 -12.83 3.65
N GLU A 65 -4.30 -13.27 2.68
CA GLU A 65 -4.54 -14.40 1.78
C GLU A 65 -5.84 -14.25 0.99
N LYS A 66 -6.15 -13.00 0.61
CA LYS A 66 -7.28 -12.68 -0.26
C LYS A 66 -7.09 -13.27 -1.65
N SER A 67 -8.20 -13.60 -2.28
CA SER A 67 -8.22 -14.16 -3.64
C SER A 67 -7.79 -13.13 -4.69
N GLU A 68 -7.38 -13.62 -5.87
CA GLU A 68 -7.05 -12.76 -7.02
C GLU A 68 -8.17 -11.78 -7.36
N GLY A 69 -9.43 -12.23 -7.33
CA GLY A 69 -10.58 -11.36 -7.61
C GLY A 69 -10.79 -10.27 -6.55
N GLU A 70 -10.51 -10.56 -5.28
CA GLU A 70 -10.57 -9.57 -4.20
C GLU A 70 -9.44 -8.55 -4.34
N VAL A 71 -8.21 -8.99 -4.61
CA VAL A 71 -7.07 -8.09 -4.82
C VAL A 71 -7.27 -7.24 -6.08
N GLY A 72 -7.71 -7.84 -7.19
CA GLY A 72 -8.02 -7.11 -8.41
C GLY A 72 -9.13 -6.07 -8.22
N SER A 73 -10.11 -6.33 -7.36
CA SER A 73 -11.16 -5.35 -7.03
C SER A 73 -10.59 -4.14 -6.29
N ILE A 74 -9.60 -4.34 -5.41
CA ILE A 74 -8.88 -3.25 -4.72
C ILE A 74 -8.07 -2.44 -5.73
N GLU A 75 -7.31 -3.11 -6.60
CA GLU A 75 -6.45 -2.46 -7.60
C GLU A 75 -7.23 -1.59 -8.60
N ASN A 76 -8.50 -1.93 -8.84
CA ASN A 76 -9.39 -1.17 -9.73
C ASN A 76 -10.29 -0.15 -9.00
N SER A 77 -10.22 -0.05 -7.68
CA SER A 77 -11.16 0.75 -6.87
C SER A 77 -11.07 2.26 -7.10
N LEU A 78 -9.95 2.76 -7.64
CA LEU A 78 -9.72 4.18 -7.95
C LEU A 78 -9.93 4.52 -9.44
N SER A 79 -10.45 3.59 -10.25
CA SER A 79 -10.63 3.83 -11.68
C SER A 79 -11.44 5.10 -11.95
N GLY A 80 -10.85 6.03 -12.72
CA GLY A 80 -11.44 7.33 -13.06
C GLY A 80 -11.41 8.39 -11.96
N VAL A 81 -10.71 8.16 -10.84
CA VAL A 81 -10.61 9.13 -9.74
C VAL A 81 -9.40 10.04 -9.92
N GLU A 82 -9.63 11.33 -10.15
CA GLU A 82 -8.55 12.33 -10.30
C GLU A 82 -8.49 13.35 -9.15
N ASP A 83 -9.45 13.33 -8.21
CA ASP A 83 -9.49 14.28 -7.10
C ASP A 83 -8.29 14.08 -6.15
N PRO A 84 -7.34 15.04 -6.06
CA PRO A 84 -6.15 14.89 -5.23
C PRO A 84 -6.46 14.68 -3.75
N GLU A 85 -7.50 15.31 -3.21
CA GLU A 85 -7.85 15.16 -1.80
C GLU A 85 -8.43 13.77 -1.52
N HIS A 86 -9.31 13.27 -2.41
CA HIS A 86 -9.77 11.90 -2.32
C HIS A 86 -8.60 10.91 -2.35
N LEU A 87 -7.69 11.02 -3.33
CA LEU A 87 -6.53 10.13 -3.47
C LEU A 87 -5.62 10.17 -2.25
N ALA A 88 -5.30 11.37 -1.73
CA ALA A 88 -4.48 11.52 -0.53
C ALA A 88 -5.18 10.93 0.71
N SER A 89 -6.48 11.14 0.86
CA SER A 89 -7.25 10.59 1.99
C SER A 89 -7.33 9.05 1.93
N THR A 90 -7.50 8.48 0.74
CA THR A 90 -7.50 7.03 0.52
C THR A 90 -6.13 6.45 0.85
N PHE A 91 -5.03 7.14 0.49
CA PHE A 91 -3.69 6.67 0.81
C PHE A 91 -3.46 6.58 2.32
N ARG A 92 -3.88 7.62 3.06
CA ARG A 92 -3.87 7.61 4.53
C ARG A 92 -4.65 6.43 5.08
N GLN A 93 -5.89 6.25 4.64
CA GLN A 93 -6.78 5.21 5.15
C GLN A 93 -6.21 3.81 4.91
N ASN A 94 -5.69 3.55 3.70
CA ASN A 94 -5.04 2.30 3.35
C ASN A 94 -3.82 2.02 4.25
N PHE A 95 -2.99 3.04 4.48
CA PHE A 95 -1.85 2.92 5.39
C PHE A 95 -2.26 2.67 6.84
N GLU A 96 -3.25 3.39 7.37
CA GLU A 96 -3.70 3.18 8.75
C GLU A 96 -4.29 1.77 8.95
N ALA A 97 -5.00 1.24 7.95
CA ALA A 97 -5.48 -0.15 7.98
C ALA A 97 -4.33 -1.16 7.99
N TYR A 98 -3.32 -0.96 7.13
CA TYR A 98 -2.11 -1.76 7.11
C TYR A 98 -1.37 -1.72 8.46
N LYS A 99 -1.13 -0.51 8.98
CA LYS A 99 -0.47 -0.27 10.27
C LYS A 99 -1.22 -0.95 11.41
N ALA A 100 -2.54 -0.83 11.45
CA ALA A 100 -3.38 -1.46 12.46
C ALA A 100 -3.25 -3.00 12.42
N TYR A 101 -3.24 -3.60 11.23
CA TYR A 101 -3.02 -5.04 11.07
C TYR A 101 -1.65 -5.45 11.63
N ILE A 102 -0.57 -4.79 11.23
CA ILE A 102 0.80 -5.10 11.71
C ILE A 102 0.90 -4.98 13.23
N LEU A 103 0.29 -3.95 13.83
CA LEU A 103 0.29 -3.73 15.27
C LEU A 103 -0.59 -4.74 16.03
N SER A 104 -1.57 -5.36 15.36
CA SER A 104 -2.44 -6.38 15.95
C SER A 104 -1.78 -7.76 16.09
N LEU A 105 -0.70 -8.01 15.33
CA LEU A 105 0.01 -9.28 15.35
C LEU A 105 0.75 -9.46 16.68
N SER A 106 0.73 -10.69 17.21
CA SER A 106 1.65 -11.06 18.28
C SER A 106 3.09 -11.02 17.77
N GLU A 107 4.08 -10.96 18.67
CA GLU A 107 5.49 -11.00 18.23
C GLU A 107 5.82 -12.30 17.49
N ASP A 108 5.24 -13.42 17.92
CA ASP A 108 5.42 -14.72 17.27
C ASP A 108 4.80 -14.74 15.87
N ASP A 109 3.55 -14.27 15.72
CA ASP A 109 2.91 -14.17 14.41
C ASP A 109 3.67 -13.21 13.49
N TYR A 110 4.12 -12.07 14.00
CA TYR A 110 4.88 -11.10 13.22
C TYR A 110 6.15 -11.73 12.62
N LEU A 111 6.84 -12.61 13.37
CA LEU A 111 8.07 -13.26 12.92
C LEU A 111 7.84 -14.53 12.09
N ASN A 112 6.81 -15.30 12.44
CA ASN A 112 6.69 -16.70 12.00
C ASN A 112 5.46 -16.96 11.13
N ARG A 113 4.54 -16.00 11.00
CA ARG A 113 3.37 -16.18 10.14
C ARG A 113 3.80 -16.26 8.68
N SER A 114 3.52 -17.41 8.09
CA SER A 114 3.66 -17.66 6.66
C SER A 114 2.31 -17.49 5.99
N THR A 115 2.26 -16.71 4.92
CA THR A 115 1.05 -16.53 4.12
C THR A 115 1.34 -16.76 2.65
N LYS A 116 0.35 -17.25 1.92
CA LYS A 116 0.47 -17.55 0.50
C LYS A 116 -0.27 -16.49 -0.33
N ALA A 117 0.47 -15.69 -1.06
CA ALA A 117 -0.11 -14.82 -2.07
C ALA A 117 -0.80 -15.65 -3.16
N PHE A 118 -1.88 -15.13 -3.75
CA PHE A 118 -2.70 -15.86 -4.72
C PHE A 118 -1.92 -16.34 -5.96
N TYR A 119 -0.83 -15.66 -6.31
CA TYR A 119 0.02 -15.97 -7.47
C TYR A 119 1.23 -16.88 -7.14
N MET A 120 1.44 -17.25 -5.88
CA MET A 120 2.56 -18.10 -5.48
C MET A 120 2.13 -19.55 -5.33
N GLU A 121 3.03 -20.51 -5.55
CA GLU A 121 2.76 -21.93 -5.32
C GLU A 121 2.93 -22.31 -3.83
N HIS A 122 3.84 -21.65 -3.13
CA HIS A 122 4.18 -21.87 -1.72
C HIS A 122 4.05 -20.58 -0.88
N GLY A 123 3.77 -20.73 0.41
CA GLY A 123 3.69 -19.60 1.35
C GLY A 123 5.06 -19.11 1.79
N HIS A 124 5.14 -17.82 2.13
CA HIS A 124 6.35 -17.17 2.62
C HIS A 124 6.08 -16.43 3.92
N LEU A 125 7.13 -16.26 4.73
CA LEU A 125 7.06 -15.38 5.90
C LEU A 125 6.69 -13.97 5.46
N GLN A 126 5.78 -13.35 6.22
CA GLN A 126 5.31 -11.99 5.96
C GLN A 126 6.41 -10.94 6.17
N VAL A 127 7.35 -11.20 7.08
CA VAL A 127 8.51 -10.35 7.35
C VAL A 127 9.74 -11.06 6.81
N GLN A 128 10.43 -10.44 5.84
CA GLN A 128 11.66 -10.93 5.21
C GLN A 128 12.82 -9.96 5.43
#